data_AF-A0A539D455-F1
#
_entry.id   AF-A0A539D455-F1
#
_cell.length_a   1.000
_cell.length_b   1.000
_cell.length_c   1.000
_cell.angle_alpha   90.00
_cell.angle_beta   90.00
_cell.angle_gamma   90.00
#
_symmetry.space_group_name_H-M   'P 1'
#
loop_
_entity.id
_entity.type
_entity.pdbx_description
1 polymer ?
#
loop_
_entity_poly.entity_id
_entity_poly.type
_entity_poly.pdbx_seq_one_letter_code
_entity_poly.pdbx_strand_id
1 'polypeptide(L)'
;MPPALHAYAGCYAGESAASAEVMVADGGVAVRFGRGSLGRLELAAASPDVFRRGSMIARFHRNAEGVVTGFSYSDPLLRGLRFVRRAAVP
;
A
#
# COMPACT_ATOMS: atom_id res chain seq x y z
N MET A 1 19.95 0.41 0.04
CA MET A 1 19.32 0.05 1.33
C MET A 1 17.88 -0.36 1.08
N PRO A 2 17.35 -1.41 1.73
CA PRO A 2 15.91 -1.62 1.70
C PRO A 2 15.23 -0.38 2.32
N PRO A 3 14.14 0.14 1.73
CA PRO A 3 13.39 1.20 2.37
C PRO A 3 12.90 0.73 3.74
N ALA A 4 12.97 1.59 4.76
CA ALA A 4 12.45 1.27 6.08
C ALA A 4 10.94 0.98 5.96
N LEU A 5 10.56 -0.30 6.04
CA LEU A 5 9.20 -0.76 5.73
C LEU A 5 8.11 -0.07 6.56
N HIS A 6 8.48 0.36 7.78
CA HIS A 6 7.63 1.16 8.67
C HIS A 6 7.12 2.46 8.05
N ALA A 7 7.83 3.05 7.08
CA ALA A 7 7.39 4.26 6.39
C ALA A 7 6.10 4.06 5.58
N TYR A 8 5.82 2.83 5.14
CA TYR A 8 4.63 2.49 4.37
C TYR A 8 3.44 2.07 5.25
N ALA A 9 3.69 1.71 6.51
CA ALA A 9 2.64 1.26 7.40
C ALA A 9 1.65 2.39 7.73
N GLY A 10 0.38 2.03 7.88
CA GLY A 10 -0.69 2.95 8.28
C GLY A 10 -2.01 2.72 7.54
N CYS A 11 -2.94 3.63 7.78
CA CYS A 11 -4.28 3.61 7.20
C CYS A 11 -4.34 4.51 5.97
N TYR A 12 -5.02 4.03 4.93
CA TYR A 12 -5.21 4.75 3.69
C TYR A 12 -6.69 4.78 3.31
N ALA A 13 -7.16 5.92 2.84
CA ALA A 13 -8.48 6.11 2.25
C ALA A 13 -8.41 5.83 0.75
N GLY A 14 -9.19 4.87 0.27
CA GLY A 14 -9.37 4.63 -1.15
C GLY A 14 -10.54 5.41 -1.74
N GLU A 15 -10.67 5.36 -3.06
CA GLU A 15 -11.85 5.84 -3.77
C GLU A 15 -13.14 5.11 -3.31
N SER A 16 -14.30 5.75 -3.47
CA SER A 16 -15.62 5.15 -3.17
C SER A 16 -15.76 4.51 -1.77
N ALA A 17 -15.23 5.18 -0.75
CA ALA A 17 -15.23 4.74 0.65
C ALA A 17 -14.46 3.44 0.95
N ALA A 18 -13.65 2.95 0.00
CA ALA A 18 -12.69 1.89 0.29
C ALA A 18 -11.67 2.37 1.34
N SER A 19 -11.15 1.43 2.12
CA SER A 19 -9.99 1.69 2.97
C SER A 19 -8.95 0.61 2.74
N ALA A 20 -7.70 0.93 3.03
CA ALA A 20 -6.62 -0.05 3.08
C ALA A 20 -5.78 0.20 4.32
N GLU A 21 -5.46 -0.87 5.02
CA GLU A 21 -4.44 -0.85 6.07
C GLU A 21 -3.19 -1.54 5.53
N VAL A 22 -2.05 -0.87 5.65
CA VAL A 22 -0.74 -1.41 5.29
C VAL A 22 0.04 -1.71 6.56
N MET A 23 0.57 -2.91 6.65
CA MET A 23 1.39 -3.41 7.76
C MET A 23 2.75 -3.84 7.24
N VAL A 24 3.76 -3.84 8.11
CA VAL A 24 5.06 -4.45 7.79
C VAL A 24 4.87 -5.97 7.71
N ALA A 25 5.49 -6.58 6.70
CA ALA A 25 5.56 -8.03 6.53
C ALA A 25 7.01 -8.44 6.25
N ASP A 26 7.30 -9.73 6.34
CA ASP A 26 8.62 -10.23 6.02
C ASP A 26 8.96 -9.95 4.55
N GLY A 27 10.10 -9.30 4.31
CA GLY A 27 10.53 -8.91 2.96
C GLY A 27 9.63 -7.90 2.22
N GLY A 28 8.66 -7.25 2.88
CA GLY A 28 7.76 -6.31 2.20
C GLY A 28 6.62 -5.74 3.05
N VAL A 29 5.42 -5.70 2.47
CA VAL A 29 4.22 -5.15 3.13
C VAL A 29 3.03 -6.09 3.02
N ALA A 30 2.14 -6.02 3.99
CA ALA A 30 0.84 -6.65 3.93
C ALA A 30 -0.25 -5.59 3.80
N VAL A 31 -1.15 -5.73 2.82
CA VAL A 31 -2.27 -4.82 2.57
C VAL A 31 -3.59 -5.51 2.92
N ARG A 32 -4.42 -4.85 3.71
CA ARG A 32 -5.77 -5.31 4.07
C ARG A 32 -6.80 -4.30 3.59
N PHE A 33 -7.63 -4.68 2.63
CA PHE A 33 -8.67 -3.81 2.07
C PHE A 33 -9.97 -3.88 2.90
N GLY A 34 -10.61 -2.74 3.14
CA GLY A 34 -11.80 -2.59 3.96
C GLY A 34 -13.07 -3.00 3.22
N ARG A 35 -13.81 -3.96 3.80
CA ARG A 35 -15.02 -4.64 3.29
C ARG A 35 -14.81 -5.42 1.99
N GLY A 36 -14.30 -6.64 2.15
CA GLY A 36 -14.30 -7.69 1.13
C GLY A 36 -13.52 -8.91 1.63
N SER A 37 -13.82 -10.09 1.09
CA SER A 37 -13.16 -11.36 1.41
C SER A 37 -11.69 -11.44 0.97
N LEU A 38 -11.15 -10.36 0.40
CA LEU A 38 -9.72 -10.20 0.15
C LEU A 38 -9.02 -10.04 1.50
N GLY A 39 -8.69 -11.20 2.07
CA GLY A 39 -7.80 -11.30 3.23
C GLY A 39 -6.47 -10.59 2.98
N ARG A 40 -5.71 -10.43 4.06
CA ARG A 40 -4.35 -9.88 4.08
C ARG A 40 -3.53 -10.32 2.85
N LEU A 41 -3.17 -9.36 2.00
CA LEU A 41 -2.35 -9.57 0.81
C LEU A 41 -0.90 -9.19 1.10
N GLU A 42 -0.01 -10.18 1.10
CA GLU A 42 1.42 -9.94 1.28
C GLU A 42 2.10 -9.68 -0.07
N LEU A 43 2.88 -8.61 -0.13
CA LEU A 43 3.58 -8.12 -1.31
C LEU A 43 5.07 -7.96 -0.96
N ALA A 44 5.93 -8.62 -1.74
CA ALA A 44 7.38 -8.52 -1.57
C ALA A 44 7.92 -7.23 -2.18
N ALA A 45 8.96 -6.65 -1.58
CA ALA A 45 9.68 -5.52 -2.16
C ALA A 45 10.30 -5.91 -3.50
N ALA A 46 9.99 -5.17 -4.57
CA ALA A 46 10.54 -5.40 -5.91
C ALA A 46 11.55 -4.32 -6.31
N SER A 47 11.25 -3.07 -5.96
CA SER A 47 12.11 -1.91 -6.17
C SER A 47 11.72 -0.81 -5.15
N PRO A 48 12.44 0.32 -5.07
CA PRO A 48 12.03 1.43 -4.22
C PRO A 48 10.56 1.80 -4.45
N ASP A 49 9.79 1.87 -3.37
CA ASP A 49 8.36 2.20 -3.35
C ASP A 49 7.45 1.28 -4.18
N VAL A 50 7.93 0.11 -4.62
CA VAL A 50 7.13 -0.88 -5.38
C VAL A 50 7.16 -2.24 -4.70
N PHE A 51 5.97 -2.76 -4.41
CA PHE A 51 5.76 -4.07 -3.81
C PHE A 51 4.86 -4.91 -4.72
N ARG A 52 5.14 -6.21 -4.84
CA ARG A 52 4.37 -7.07 -5.75
C ARG A 52 4.24 -8.52 -5.27
N ARG A 53 3.22 -9.19 -5.79
CA ARG A 53 3.04 -10.65 -5.75
C ARG A 53 2.46 -11.10 -7.08
N GLY A 54 3.22 -11.82 -7.89
CA GLY A 54 2.82 -12.12 -9.27
C GLY A 54 2.52 -10.83 -10.05
N SER A 55 1.29 -10.73 -10.58
CA SER A 55 0.79 -9.56 -11.32
C SER A 55 0.16 -8.46 -10.44
N MET A 56 0.03 -8.69 -9.13
CA MET A 56 -0.49 -7.69 -8.19
C MET A 56 0.63 -6.74 -7.79
N ILE A 57 0.41 -5.44 -7.91
CA ILE A 57 1.42 -4.40 -7.68
C ILE A 57 0.83 -3.29 -6.81
N ALA A 58 1.53 -2.95 -5.74
CA ALA A 58 1.34 -1.71 -4.98
C ALA A 58 2.52 -0.77 -5.24
N ARG A 59 2.23 0.46 -5.68
CA ARG A 59 3.22 1.52 -5.90
C ARG A 59 2.93 2.68 -4.97
N PHE A 60 3.85 2.95 -4.04
CA PHE A 60 3.75 4.04 -3.09
C PHE A 60 4.25 5.34 -3.71
N HIS A 61 3.70 6.44 -3.21
CA HIS A 61 4.02 7.79 -3.63
C HIS A 61 4.50 8.59 -2.42
N ARG A 62 5.49 9.45 -2.65
CA ARG A 62 6.06 10.33 -1.64
C ARG A 62 5.91 11.79 -2.05
N ASN A 63 5.82 12.68 -1.07
CA ASN A 63 5.94 14.12 -1.29
C ASN A 63 7.43 14.53 -1.48
N ALA A 64 7.67 15.83 -1.69
CA ALA A 64 9.03 16.38 -1.83
C ALA A 64 9.92 16.17 -0.59
N GLU A 65 9.33 15.97 0.58
CA GLU A 65 10.03 15.71 1.86
C GLU A 65 10.34 14.21 2.04
N GLY A 66 9.97 13.36 1.08
CA GLY A 66 10.17 11.91 1.17
C GLY A 66 9.14 11.18 2.04
N VAL A 67 8.07 11.85 2.48
CA VAL A 67 7.00 11.24 3.28
C VAL A 67 6.03 10.49 2.37
N VAL A 68 5.68 9.25 2.72
CA VAL A 68 4.67 8.47 1.99
C VAL A 68 3.30 9.14 2.15
N THR A 69 2.68 9.51 1.04
CA THR A 69 1.38 10.20 0.99
C THR A 69 0.25 9.31 0.48
N GLY A 70 0.57 8.16 -0.11
CA GLY A 70 -0.43 7.28 -0.68
C GLY A 70 0.20 6.13 -1.46
N PHE A 71 -0.65 5.31 -2.06
CA PHE A 71 -0.25 4.31 -3.02
C PHE A 71 -1.33 4.06 -4.07
N SER A 72 -0.92 3.45 -5.17
CA SER A 72 -1.82 2.85 -6.14
C SER A 72 -1.70 1.34 -6.11
N TYR A 73 -2.82 0.65 -6.28
CA TYR A 73 -2.89 -0.80 -6.38
C TYR A 73 -3.41 -1.21 -7.77
N SER A 74 -2.85 -2.28 -8.32
CA SER A 74 -3.33 -2.90 -9.55
C SER A 74 -3.17 -4.40 -9.49
N ASP A 75 -4.14 -5.10 -10.05
CA ASP A 75 -4.13 -6.52 -10.37
C ASP A 75 -4.68 -6.73 -11.79
N PRO A 76 -4.79 -7.97 -12.30
CA PRO A 76 -5.29 -8.22 -13.65
C PRO A 76 -6.72 -7.70 -13.92
N LEU A 77 -7.56 -7.60 -12.89
CA LEU A 77 -8.97 -7.20 -12.97
C LEU A 77 -9.19 -5.73 -12.58
N LEU A 78 -8.44 -5.23 -11.61
CA LEU A 78 -8.56 -3.89 -11.05
C LEU A 78 -7.30 -3.10 -11.37
N ARG A 79 -7.41 -2.00 -12.10
CA ARG A 79 -6.26 -1.18 -12.47
C ARG A 79 -6.34 0.20 -11.86
N GLY A 80 -5.25 0.61 -11.23
CA GLY A 80 -5.03 1.99 -10.79
C GLY A 80 -5.90 2.44 -9.63
N LEU A 81 -6.35 1.54 -8.74
CA LEU A 81 -7.05 1.94 -7.53
C LEU A 81 -6.14 2.82 -6.68
N ARG A 82 -6.60 4.01 -6.31
CA ARG A 82 -5.79 4.99 -5.58
C ARG A 82 -6.19 5.06 -4.11
N PHE A 83 -5.16 5.18 -3.28
CA PHE A 83 -5.27 5.27 -1.84
C PHE A 83 -4.43 6.43 -1.31
N VAL A 84 -5.03 7.31 -0.54
CA VAL A 84 -4.37 8.45 0.11
C VAL A 84 -4.12 8.12 1.58
N ARG A 85 -2.92 8.37 2.09
CA ARG A 85 -2.56 8.11 3.48
C ARG A 85 -3.39 9.00 4.39
N ARG A 86 -4.06 8.41 5.37
CA ARG A 86 -4.75 9.16 6.41
C ARG A 86 -3.71 9.66 7.40
N ALA A 87 -3.83 10.92 7.81
CA ALA A 87 -3.10 11.40 8.97
C ALA A 87 -3.46 10.50 10.16
N ALA A 88 -2.48 10.22 11.03
CA ALA A 88 -2.81 9.69 12.34
C ALA A 88 -3.76 10.72 12.98
N VAL A 89 -4.99 10.32 13.29
CA VAL A 89 -5.85 11.12 14.14
C VAL A 89 -5.16 11.10 15.51
N PRO A 90 -4.79 12.26 16.08
CA PRO A 90 -4.13 12.32 17.39
C PRO A 90 -5.01 11.71 18.49
#